data_AF-A0A2E9Z9U8-F1
#
_entry.id   AF-A0A2E9Z9U8-F1
#
_cell.length_a   1.000
_cell.length_b   1.000
_cell.length_c   1.000
_cell.angle_alpha   90.00
_cell.angle_beta   90.00
_cell.angle_gamma   90.00
#
_symmetry.space_group_name_H-M   'P 1'
#
loop_
_entity.id
_entity.type
_entity.pdbx_description
1 polymer ?
#
loop_
_entity_poly.entity_id
_entity_poly.type
_entity_poly.pdbx_seq_one_letter_code
_entity_poly.pdbx_strand_id
1 'polypeptide(L)'
;MSSVFAEKITQYISDYRLLLRKSLNQVERMNRLKVLDLKSMTIYSDDILLYNTAWRIIDDIEKNGNIPDQGYYSYSGLEKFHNELKNYVRDYTISGERIIHRIQHTSNLLLEVIQMVSSPGFQHTDELQDKLFECNKSVVHYGSDDQKQLYLGCLERLSSINHAIFTPVLDHFSEQLDEHRKAA
;
A
#
# COMPACT_ATOMS: atom_id res chain seq x y z
N MET A 1 -5.33 -2.54 -21.29
CA MET A 1 -6.39 -2.48 -20.25
C MET A 1 -5.82 -1.69 -19.09
N SER A 2 -6.49 -0.63 -18.65
CA SER A 2 -6.08 0.15 -17.48
C SER A 2 -6.37 -0.68 -16.22
N SER A 3 -5.48 -0.67 -15.24
CA SER A 3 -5.75 -1.34 -13.96
C SER A 3 -6.85 -0.60 -13.19
N VAL A 4 -7.56 -1.30 -12.29
CA VAL A 4 -8.56 -0.66 -11.40
C VAL A 4 -7.93 0.48 -10.59
N PHE A 5 -6.67 0.30 -10.19
CA PHE A 5 -5.86 1.33 -9.55
C PHE A 5 -5.68 2.54 -10.46
N ALA A 6 -5.22 2.34 -11.69
CA ALA A 6 -4.98 3.42 -12.64
C ALA A 6 -6.23 4.21 -12.99
N GLU A 7 -7.37 3.54 -13.16
CA GLU A 7 -8.66 4.19 -13.41
C GLU A 7 -9.05 5.09 -12.23
N LYS A 8 -8.93 4.57 -11.00
CA LYS A 8 -9.30 5.30 -9.79
C LYS A 8 -8.38 6.49 -9.52
N ILE A 9 -7.06 6.33 -9.67
CA ILE A 9 -6.10 7.43 -9.49
C ILE A 9 -6.25 8.48 -10.59
N THR A 10 -6.51 8.08 -11.83
CA THR A 10 -6.80 9.03 -12.92
C THR A 10 -8.02 9.89 -12.61
N GLN A 11 -9.06 9.29 -12.03
CA GLN A 11 -10.23 10.02 -11.55
C GLN A 11 -9.85 11.01 -10.43
N TYR A 12 -9.10 10.57 -9.40
CA TYR A 12 -8.63 11.46 -8.33
C TYR A 12 -7.78 12.64 -8.85
N ILE A 13 -6.89 12.40 -9.83
CA ILE A 13 -6.12 13.47 -10.47
C ILE A 13 -7.04 14.46 -11.18
N SER A 14 -8.06 13.96 -11.88
CA SER A 14 -9.03 14.80 -12.60
C SER A 14 -9.86 15.66 -11.63
N ASP A 15 -10.33 15.06 -10.54
CA ASP A 15 -11.09 15.74 -9.49
C ASP A 15 -10.23 16.79 -8.79
N TYR A 16 -8.96 16.47 -8.51
CA TYR A 16 -8.02 17.43 -7.92
C TYR A 16 -7.74 18.62 -8.85
N ARG A 17 -7.56 18.38 -10.16
CA ARG A 17 -7.42 19.46 -11.15
C ARG A 17 -8.66 20.36 -11.20
N LEU A 18 -9.85 19.78 -11.02
CA LEU A 18 -11.11 20.53 -10.94
C LEU A 18 -11.17 21.37 -9.65
N LEU A 19 -10.75 20.83 -8.51
CA LEU A 19 -10.65 21.56 -7.24
C LEU A 19 -9.71 22.75 -7.37
N LEU A 20 -8.49 22.56 -7.88
CA LEU A 20 -7.54 23.64 -8.12
C LEU A 20 -8.11 24.73 -9.04
N ARG A 21 -8.91 24.35 -10.04
CA ARG A 21 -9.56 25.30 -10.95
C ARG A 21 -10.63 26.16 -10.25
N LYS A 22 -11.31 25.62 -9.23
CA LYS A 22 -12.35 26.33 -8.48
C LYS A 22 -11.76 27.21 -7.38
N SER A 23 -10.68 26.76 -6.75
CA SER A 23 -10.15 27.39 -5.54
C SER A 23 -9.01 28.40 -5.77
N LEU A 24 -8.28 28.30 -6.89
CA LEU A 24 -7.10 29.15 -7.15
C LEU A 24 -7.29 30.07 -8.36
N ASN A 25 -6.61 31.22 -8.34
CA ASN A 25 -6.53 32.08 -9.52
C ASN A 25 -5.69 31.43 -10.63
N GLN A 26 -5.72 32.00 -11.84
CA GLN A 26 -5.07 31.39 -13.01
C GLN A 26 -3.57 31.18 -12.84
N VAL A 27 -2.86 32.14 -12.22
CA VAL A 27 -1.40 32.08 -12.06
C VAL A 27 -1.02 31.01 -11.04
N GLU A 28 -1.65 31.03 -9.87
CA GLU A 28 -1.45 30.03 -8.81
C GLU A 28 -1.77 28.62 -9.30
N ARG A 29 -2.92 28.46 -9.98
CA ARG A 29 -3.32 27.17 -10.57
C ARG A 29 -2.27 26.66 -11.55
N MET A 30 -1.77 27.51 -12.43
CA MET A 30 -0.78 27.12 -13.43
C MET A 30 0.54 26.70 -12.81
N ASN A 31 0.98 27.41 -11.77
CA ASN A 31 2.17 27.04 -11.00
C ASN A 31 1.96 25.69 -10.31
N ARG A 32 0.81 25.50 -9.66
CA ARG A 32 0.48 24.24 -8.96
C ARG A 32 0.48 23.03 -9.89
N LEU A 33 -0.20 23.15 -11.03
CA LEU A 33 -0.26 22.08 -12.03
C LEU A 33 1.12 21.75 -12.60
N LYS A 34 2.02 22.74 -12.70
CA LYS A 34 3.39 22.54 -13.17
C LYS A 34 4.25 21.84 -12.11
N VAL A 35 4.18 22.27 -10.86
CA VAL A 35 4.95 21.69 -9.74
C VAL A 35 4.58 20.21 -9.53
N LEU A 36 3.29 19.89 -9.63
CA LEU A 36 2.79 18.53 -9.46
C LEU A 36 2.82 17.68 -10.74
N ASP A 37 3.26 18.26 -11.86
CA ASP A 37 3.30 17.63 -13.19
C ASP A 37 1.96 17.05 -13.69
N LEU A 38 0.83 17.59 -13.22
CA LEU A 38 -0.53 17.08 -13.52
C LEU A 38 -1.01 17.34 -14.96
N LYS A 39 -0.16 17.94 -15.79
CA LYS A 39 -0.40 18.15 -17.22
C LYS A 39 0.37 17.18 -18.10
N SER A 40 1.38 16.51 -17.57
CA SER A 40 2.15 15.57 -18.37
C SER A 40 1.30 14.34 -18.67
N MET A 41 1.30 13.90 -19.93
CA MET A 41 0.64 12.66 -20.32
C MET A 41 1.44 11.43 -19.86
N THR A 42 2.72 11.62 -19.50
CA THR A 42 3.59 10.52 -19.04
C THR A 42 3.15 9.98 -17.68
N ILE A 43 2.44 10.75 -16.87
CA ILE A 43 1.96 10.24 -15.56
C ILE A 43 0.98 9.07 -15.74
N TYR A 44 0.30 8.97 -16.89
CA TYR A 44 -0.68 7.93 -17.19
C TYR A 44 -0.09 6.72 -17.92
N SER A 45 1.22 6.71 -18.20
CA SER A 45 1.85 5.59 -18.90
C SER A 45 2.23 4.43 -17.97
N ASP A 46 2.23 4.66 -16.65
CA ASP A 46 2.70 3.70 -15.65
C ASP A 46 1.97 3.90 -14.30
N ASP A 47 1.54 2.79 -13.70
CA ASP A 47 0.89 2.75 -12.39
C ASP A 47 1.82 3.27 -11.28
N ILE A 48 3.14 3.08 -11.38
CA ILE A 48 4.09 3.64 -10.41
C ILE A 48 4.12 5.16 -10.49
N LEU A 49 4.07 5.73 -11.70
CA LEU A 49 3.99 7.18 -11.87
C LEU A 49 2.67 7.74 -11.34
N LEU A 50 1.55 7.04 -11.54
CA LEU A 50 0.26 7.39 -10.94
C LEU A 50 0.32 7.35 -9.41
N TYR A 51 0.91 6.28 -8.84
CA TYR A 51 1.10 6.14 -7.39
C TYR A 51 1.91 7.29 -6.79
N ASN A 52 3.05 7.61 -7.41
CA ASN A 52 3.90 8.71 -6.98
C ASN A 52 3.20 10.06 -7.12
N THR A 53 2.43 10.25 -8.19
CA THR A 53 1.64 11.47 -8.42
C THR A 53 0.55 11.63 -7.36
N ALA A 54 -0.12 10.55 -6.97
CA ALA A 54 -1.12 10.57 -5.90
C ALA A 54 -0.51 11.00 -4.56
N TRP A 55 0.67 10.48 -4.20
CA TRP A 55 1.39 10.93 -3.00
C TRP A 55 1.83 12.38 -3.06
N ARG A 56 2.25 12.88 -4.22
CA ARG A 56 2.54 14.32 -4.40
C ARG A 56 1.30 15.18 -4.18
N ILE A 57 0.13 14.75 -4.65
CA ILE A 57 -1.15 15.46 -4.40
C ILE A 57 -1.47 15.47 -2.90
N ILE A 58 -1.29 14.35 -2.21
CA ILE A 58 -1.51 14.26 -0.75
C ILE A 58 -0.59 15.25 -0.02
N ASP A 59 0.71 15.20 -0.29
CA ASP A 59 1.71 16.11 0.30
C ASP A 59 1.41 17.59 0.00
N ASP A 60 0.92 17.87 -1.20
CA ASP A 60 0.53 19.21 -1.63
C ASP A 60 -0.66 19.76 -0.82
N ILE A 61 -1.68 18.91 -0.57
CA ILE A 61 -2.82 19.22 0.28
C ILE A 61 -2.39 19.35 1.74
N GLU A 62 -1.51 18.50 2.25
CA GLU A 62 -1.02 18.62 3.64
C GLU A 62 -0.23 19.92 3.84
N LYS A 63 0.57 20.34 2.87
CA LYS A 63 1.40 21.56 2.95
C LYS A 63 0.65 22.86 2.70
N ASN A 64 -0.40 22.83 1.89
CA ASN A 64 -1.06 24.07 1.47
C ASN A 64 -2.59 23.97 1.41
N GLY A 65 -3.17 22.95 2.04
CA GLY A 65 -4.61 22.73 2.17
C GLY A 65 -5.33 23.78 3.03
N ASN A 66 -4.61 24.73 3.61
CA ASN A 66 -5.16 25.99 4.09
C ASN A 66 -5.57 26.86 2.89
N ILE A 67 -6.59 26.41 2.17
CA ILE A 67 -7.31 27.26 1.22
C ILE A 67 -8.06 28.29 2.09
N PRO A 68 -7.80 29.60 1.92
CA PRO A 68 -8.43 30.62 2.74
C PRO A 68 -9.95 30.50 2.69
N ASP A 69 -10.56 30.61 3.86
CA ASP A 69 -11.99 30.50 4.18
C ASP A 69 -12.92 30.96 3.04
N GLN A 70 -13.41 30.00 2.23
CA GLN A 70 -14.58 30.18 1.36
C GLN A 70 -15.80 29.44 1.93
N GLY A 71 -15.92 29.43 3.26
CA GLY A 71 -17.08 28.91 4.00
C GLY A 71 -16.93 27.46 4.47
N TYR A 72 -17.68 27.14 5.54
CA TYR A 72 -17.68 25.88 6.30
C TYR A 72 -17.79 24.60 5.43
N TYR A 73 -18.44 24.69 4.26
CA TYR A 73 -18.66 23.55 3.35
C TYR A 73 -17.46 23.23 2.44
N SER A 74 -16.59 24.20 2.17
CA SER A 74 -15.42 24.03 1.29
C SER A 74 -14.31 23.22 1.98
N TYR A 75 -14.14 23.42 3.29
CA TYR A 75 -13.14 22.71 4.10
C TYR A 75 -13.47 21.21 4.21
N SER A 76 -14.74 20.88 4.42
CA SER A 76 -15.23 19.49 4.49
C SER A 76 -14.98 18.70 3.19
N GLY A 77 -15.09 19.35 2.03
CA GLY A 77 -14.89 18.69 0.73
C GLY A 77 -13.42 18.32 0.45
N LEU A 78 -12.47 19.23 0.74
CA LEU A 78 -11.05 18.97 0.52
C LEU A 78 -10.50 17.95 1.52
N GLU A 79 -10.90 18.06 2.79
CA GLU A 79 -10.50 17.10 3.83
C GLU A 79 -11.03 15.70 3.51
N LYS A 80 -12.30 15.60 3.09
CA LYS A 80 -12.88 14.32 2.65
C LYS A 80 -12.14 13.74 1.44
N PHE A 81 -11.86 14.55 0.42
CA PHE A 81 -11.08 14.13 -0.75
C PHE A 81 -9.69 13.62 -0.34
N HIS A 82 -8.99 14.37 0.51
CA HIS A 82 -7.67 14.00 1.02
C HIS A 82 -7.71 12.65 1.75
N ASN A 83 -8.66 12.48 2.66
CA ASN A 83 -8.80 11.25 3.43
C ASN A 83 -9.15 10.05 2.53
N GLU A 84 -10.05 10.22 1.55
CA GLU A 84 -10.40 9.17 0.59
C GLU A 84 -9.20 8.77 -0.28
N LEU A 85 -8.47 9.75 -0.85
CA LEU A 85 -7.28 9.49 -1.66
C LEU A 85 -6.18 8.82 -0.83
N LYS A 86 -5.89 9.35 0.37
CA LYS A 86 -4.86 8.83 1.27
C LYS A 86 -5.16 7.40 1.70
N ASN A 87 -6.39 7.11 2.11
CA ASN A 87 -6.79 5.75 2.48
C ASN A 87 -6.68 4.80 1.29
N TYR A 88 -7.16 5.20 0.12
CA TYR A 88 -7.07 4.38 -1.08
C TYR A 88 -5.62 4.06 -1.47
N VAL A 89 -4.73 5.05 -1.51
CA VAL A 89 -3.32 4.85 -1.90
C VAL A 89 -2.56 4.04 -0.84
N ARG A 90 -2.92 4.16 0.44
CA ARG A 90 -2.31 3.38 1.54
C ARG A 90 -2.56 1.88 1.42
N ASP A 91 -3.59 1.45 0.72
CA ASP A 91 -3.84 0.02 0.47
C ASP A 91 -2.90 -0.58 -0.59
N TYR A 92 -2.09 0.25 -1.25
CA TYR A 92 -1.16 -0.16 -2.31
C TYR A 92 0.30 0.10 -1.93
N THR A 93 1.19 -0.69 -2.50
CA THR A 93 2.64 -0.51 -2.39
C THR A 93 3.33 -0.86 -3.71
N ILE A 94 4.55 -0.37 -3.88
CA ILE A 94 5.43 -0.77 -4.97
C ILE A 94 6.13 -2.06 -4.55
N SER A 95 6.09 -3.08 -5.40
CA SER A 95 6.89 -4.30 -5.27
C SER A 95 7.54 -4.60 -6.63
N GLY A 96 8.87 -4.50 -6.68
CA GLY A 96 9.61 -4.51 -7.94
C GLY A 96 9.15 -3.39 -8.87
N GLU A 97 8.74 -3.75 -10.09
CA GLU A 97 8.27 -2.82 -11.13
C GLU A 97 6.73 -2.73 -11.19
N ARG A 98 6.01 -3.11 -10.13
CA ARG A 98 4.54 -3.14 -10.14
C ARG A 98 3.93 -2.56 -8.87
N ILE A 99 2.72 -2.02 -9.03
CA ILE A 99 1.84 -1.67 -7.92
C ILE A 99 1.03 -2.90 -7.52
N ILE A 100 1.04 -3.22 -6.23
CA ILE A 100 0.28 -4.34 -5.67
C ILE A 100 -0.63 -3.86 -4.54
N HIS A 101 -1.80 -4.48 -4.42
CA HIS A 101 -2.68 -4.28 -3.29
C HIS A 101 -2.18 -5.09 -2.09
N ARG A 102 -1.86 -4.42 -0.98
CA ARG A 102 -1.18 -4.95 0.21
C ARG A 102 -1.88 -6.17 0.81
N ILE A 103 -3.18 -6.05 1.07
CA ILE A 103 -4.00 -7.13 1.65
C ILE A 103 -4.11 -8.33 0.70
N GLN A 104 -4.40 -8.10 -0.59
CA GLN A 104 -4.54 -9.18 -1.57
C GLN A 104 -3.22 -9.94 -1.76
N HIS A 105 -2.11 -9.22 -1.84
CA HIS A 105 -0.79 -9.82 -1.93
C HIS A 105 -0.49 -10.70 -0.71
N THR A 106 -0.76 -10.19 0.49
CA THR A 106 -0.57 -10.95 1.74
C THR A 106 -1.44 -12.19 1.79
N SER A 107 -2.72 -12.10 1.41
CA SER A 107 -3.61 -13.25 1.33
C SER A 107 -3.12 -14.31 0.33
N ASN A 108 -2.63 -13.88 -0.83
CA ASN A 108 -2.10 -14.80 -1.84
C ASN A 108 -0.83 -15.51 -1.34
N LEU A 109 0.09 -14.77 -0.73
CA LEU A 109 1.30 -15.35 -0.13
C LEU A 109 0.95 -16.36 0.97
N LEU A 110 -0.03 -16.04 1.84
CA LEU A 110 -0.49 -16.95 2.88
C LEU A 110 -1.06 -18.25 2.29
N LEU A 111 -1.85 -18.16 1.22
CA LEU A 111 -2.39 -19.33 0.54
C LEU A 111 -1.28 -20.17 -0.12
N GLU A 112 -0.30 -19.53 -0.74
CA GLU A 112 0.85 -20.20 -1.35
C GLU A 112 1.64 -20.99 -0.30
N VAL A 113 1.92 -20.37 0.85
CA VAL A 113 2.57 -21.01 1.99
C VAL A 113 1.77 -22.20 2.50
N ILE A 114 0.46 -22.05 2.69
CA ILE A 114 -0.41 -23.15 3.14
C ILE A 114 -0.33 -24.33 2.17
N GLN A 115 -0.36 -24.07 0.86
CA GLN A 115 -0.26 -25.10 -0.17
C GLN A 115 1.09 -25.81 -0.15
N MET A 116 2.20 -25.06 -0.05
CA MET A 116 3.53 -25.65 0.01
C MET A 116 3.72 -26.52 1.25
N VAL A 117 3.30 -26.04 2.42
CA VAL A 117 3.38 -26.78 3.68
C VAL A 117 2.55 -28.07 3.64
N SER A 118 1.39 -28.02 2.97
CA SER A 118 0.49 -29.17 2.82
C SER A 118 0.95 -30.16 1.74
N SER A 119 1.97 -29.80 0.95
CA SER A 119 2.47 -30.64 -0.15
C SER A 119 3.46 -31.69 0.36
N PRO A 120 3.23 -32.99 0.08
CA PRO A 120 4.15 -34.06 0.48
C PRO A 120 5.56 -33.83 -0.10
N GLY A 121 6.58 -33.86 0.75
CA GLY A 121 7.99 -33.75 0.35
C GLY A 121 8.53 -32.32 0.17
N PHE A 122 7.67 -31.29 0.15
CA PHE A 122 8.11 -29.88 0.04
C PHE A 122 8.58 -29.30 1.38
N GLN A 123 8.38 -30.04 2.47
CA GLN A 123 8.72 -29.62 3.83
C GLN A 123 10.23 -29.56 4.10
N HIS A 124 11.10 -29.81 3.12
CA HIS A 124 12.56 -29.97 3.30
C HIS A 124 13.39 -29.13 2.32
N THR A 125 12.80 -28.10 1.70
CA THR A 125 13.49 -27.26 0.72
C THR A 125 13.84 -25.89 1.31
N ASP A 126 15.06 -25.42 1.05
CA ASP A 126 15.47 -24.04 1.40
C ASP A 126 14.55 -23.00 0.75
N GLU A 127 14.01 -23.31 -0.44
CA GLU A 127 13.03 -22.49 -1.15
C GLU A 127 11.74 -22.26 -0.33
N LEU A 128 11.29 -23.25 0.45
CA LEU A 128 10.14 -23.07 1.35
C LEU A 128 10.48 -22.05 2.44
N GLN A 129 11.68 -22.13 3.00
CA GLN A 129 12.11 -21.25 4.08
C GLN A 129 12.24 -19.80 3.60
N ASP A 130 12.81 -19.58 2.42
CA ASP A 130 12.92 -18.24 1.81
C ASP A 130 11.54 -17.63 1.56
N LYS A 131 10.61 -18.39 0.97
CA LYS A 131 9.23 -17.91 0.75
C LYS A 131 8.48 -17.64 2.04
N LEU A 132 8.73 -18.42 3.08
CA LEU A 132 8.19 -18.18 4.42
C LEU A 132 8.74 -16.87 5.02
N PHE A 133 10.03 -16.58 4.84
CA PHE A 133 10.60 -15.30 5.28
C PHE A 133 10.02 -14.10 4.51
N GLU A 134 9.78 -14.22 3.21
CA GLU A 134 9.07 -13.19 2.44
C GLU A 134 7.62 -13.02 2.94
N CYS A 135 6.94 -14.12 3.21
CA CYS A 135 5.59 -14.12 3.77
C CYS A 135 5.56 -13.42 5.14
N ASN A 136 6.52 -13.68 6.04
CA ASN A 136 6.64 -12.98 7.31
C ASN A 136 6.68 -11.46 7.10
N LYS A 137 7.57 -10.97 6.22
CA LYS A 137 7.71 -9.54 5.96
C LYS A 137 6.41 -8.93 5.46
N SER A 138 5.74 -9.59 4.51
CA SER A 138 4.46 -9.13 3.97
C SER A 138 3.36 -9.13 5.02
N VAL A 139 3.19 -10.22 5.77
CA VAL A 139 2.14 -10.34 6.80
C VAL A 139 2.34 -9.32 7.92
N VAL A 140 3.59 -9.05 8.32
CA VAL A 140 3.88 -8.02 9.33
C VAL A 140 3.51 -6.63 8.83
N HIS A 141 3.92 -6.27 7.61
CA HIS A 141 3.74 -4.92 7.08
C HIS A 141 2.32 -4.64 6.60
N TYR A 142 1.61 -5.67 6.12
CA TYR A 142 0.40 -5.51 5.33
C TYR A 142 -0.79 -6.35 5.82
N GLY A 143 -0.55 -7.35 6.67
CA GLY A 143 -1.61 -8.18 7.23
C GLY A 143 -2.46 -7.41 8.24
N SER A 144 -3.77 -7.71 8.26
CA SER A 144 -4.63 -7.33 9.38
C SER A 144 -4.18 -8.04 10.67
N ASP A 145 -4.65 -7.57 11.83
CA ASP A 145 -4.35 -8.24 13.10
C ASP A 145 -4.85 -9.68 13.10
N ASP A 146 -6.03 -9.95 12.52
CA ASP A 146 -6.55 -11.30 12.36
C ASP A 146 -5.63 -12.18 11.47
N GLN A 147 -5.11 -11.62 10.38
CA GLN A 147 -4.18 -12.34 9.50
C GLN A 147 -2.86 -12.64 10.21
N LYS A 148 -2.34 -11.69 10.99
CA LYS A 148 -1.12 -11.86 11.79
C LYS A 148 -1.30 -12.96 12.85
N GLN A 149 -2.42 -12.96 13.58
CA GLN A 149 -2.72 -13.98 14.58
C GLN A 149 -2.93 -15.35 13.96
N LEU A 150 -3.67 -15.43 12.85
CA LEU A 150 -3.87 -16.69 12.13
C LEU A 150 -2.53 -17.27 11.65
N TYR A 151 -1.66 -16.41 11.09
CA TYR A 151 -0.36 -16.83 10.59
C TYR A 151 0.58 -17.27 11.71
N LEU A 152 0.61 -16.55 12.83
CA LEU A 152 1.36 -16.94 14.03
C LEU A 152 0.95 -18.35 14.49
N GLY A 153 -0.35 -18.59 14.68
CA GLY A 153 -0.85 -19.91 15.10
C GLY A 153 -0.62 -21.02 14.07
N CYS A 154 -0.43 -20.68 12.79
CA CYS A 154 0.04 -21.65 11.79
C CYS A 154 1.52 -21.97 12.00
N LEU A 155 2.39 -20.96 12.12
CA LEU A 155 3.83 -21.15 12.32
C LEU A 155 4.15 -21.91 13.62
N GLU A 156 3.44 -21.63 14.72
CA GLU A 156 3.59 -22.35 15.99
C GLU A 156 3.28 -23.84 15.84
N ARG A 157 2.15 -24.17 15.19
CA ARG A 157 1.76 -25.56 14.90
C ARG A 157 2.79 -26.24 14.00
N LEU A 158 3.28 -25.56 12.97
CA LEU A 158 4.28 -26.12 12.05
C LEU A 158 5.65 -26.30 12.71
N SER A 159 6.05 -25.38 13.59
CA SER A 159 7.25 -25.53 14.42
C SER A 159 7.17 -26.77 15.30
N SER A 160 6.02 -27.07 15.90
CA SER A 160 5.83 -28.32 16.67
C SER A 160 5.99 -29.61 15.85
N ILE A 161 5.80 -29.54 14.52
CA ILE A 161 5.90 -30.68 13.60
C ILE A 161 7.34 -30.81 13.09
N ASN A 162 7.96 -29.70 12.69
CA ASN A 162 9.32 -29.66 12.17
C ASN A 162 10.07 -28.42 12.66
N HIS A 163 10.72 -28.56 13.82
CA HIS A 163 11.48 -27.48 14.45
C HIS A 163 12.60 -26.93 13.57
N ALA A 164 13.32 -27.78 12.84
CA ALA A 164 14.50 -27.35 12.11
C ALA A 164 14.20 -26.28 11.06
N ILE A 165 13.03 -26.36 10.42
CA ILE A 165 12.65 -25.48 9.31
C ILE A 165 11.78 -24.32 9.79
N PHE A 166 10.83 -24.58 10.68
CA PHE A 166 9.81 -23.58 11.05
C PHE A 166 10.16 -22.76 12.29
N THR A 167 11.05 -23.21 13.17
CA THR A 167 11.48 -22.38 14.32
C THR A 167 12.20 -21.10 13.87
N PRO A 168 13.18 -21.15 12.93
CA PRO A 168 13.79 -19.91 12.42
C PRO A 168 12.78 -18.97 11.76
N VAL A 169 11.78 -19.51 11.08
CA VAL A 169 10.69 -18.73 10.47
C VAL A 169 9.81 -18.08 11.53
N LEU A 170 9.43 -18.80 12.58
CA LEU A 170 8.64 -18.29 13.69
C LEU A 170 9.37 -17.18 14.45
N ASP A 171 10.66 -17.39 14.72
CA ASP A 171 11.52 -16.40 15.38
C ASP A 171 11.61 -15.12 14.54
N HIS A 172 11.91 -15.25 13.25
CA HIS A 172 11.92 -14.13 12.31
C HIS A 172 10.57 -13.40 12.26
N PHE A 173 9.44 -14.11 12.29
CA PHE A 173 8.12 -13.47 12.30
C PHE A 173 7.89 -12.64 13.57
N SER A 174 8.29 -13.18 14.72
CA SER A 174 8.17 -12.53 16.03
C SER A 174 9.07 -11.28 16.12
N GLU A 175 10.30 -11.39 15.64
CA GLU A 175 11.23 -10.25 15.56
C GLU A 175 10.66 -9.14 14.66
N GLN A 176 10.20 -9.48 13.46
CA GLN A 176 9.60 -8.51 12.54
C GLN A 176 8.35 -7.84 13.12
N LEU A 177 7.50 -8.58 13.83
CA LEU A 177 6.32 -8.02 14.52
C LEU A 177 6.72 -6.99 15.57
N ASP A 178 7.73 -7.28 16.38
CA ASP A 178 8.19 -6.38 17.43
C ASP A 178 8.91 -5.14 16.89
N GLU A 179 9.69 -5.29 15.81
CA GLU A 179 10.29 -4.16 15.09
C GLU A 179 9.21 -3.24 14.51
N HIS A 180 8.21 -3.82 13.83
CA HIS A 180 7.12 -3.05 13.24
C HIS A 180 6.29 -2.32 14.30
N ARG A 181 6.07 -2.92 15.48
CA ARG A 181 5.38 -2.27 16.61
C ARG A 181 6.16 -1.08 17.18
N LYS A 182 7.49 -1.12 17.13
CA LYS A 182 8.34 0.00 17.60
C LYS A 182 8.42 1.14 16.59
N ALA A 183 8.21 0.84 15.30
CA ALA A 183 8.29 1.81 14.21
C ALA A 183 6.95 2.48 13.85
N ALA A 184 5.83 1.89 14.27
CA ALA A 184 4.46 2.39 14.08
C ALA A 184 4.06 3.40 15.17
#